data_AF-A0A8S0S8V7-F1
#
_entry.id   AF-A0A8S0S8V7-F1
#
_cell.length_a   1.000
_cell.length_b   1.000
_cell.length_c   1.000
_cell.angle_alpha   90.00
_cell.angle_beta   90.00
_cell.angle_gamma   90.00
#
_symmetry.space_group_name_H-M   'P 1'
#
loop_
_entity.id
_entity.type
_entity.pdbx_description
1 polymer ?
#
loop_
_entity_poly.entity_id
_entity_poly.type
_entity_poly.pdbx_seq_one_letter_code
_entity_poly.pdbx_strand_id
1 'polypeptide(L)'
;MTVAALESCQELISLALDHLNKSQSIEDTKLFEAFKDLTTWLSSAGSYQQTCLDGLENASNGWSSIMVQNLKNSTEYTNNRGAIISSIEESIDALGAIGRRRLMSFNSGEEPNWLSFKDRKLLQASSSKIQADAVEVKDGVGKYKTISAALEAVPEKSKKRFVIYVKKGLYVENIRVEKTVDR
;
A
#
# COMPACT_ATOMS: atom_id res chain seq x y z
N MET A 1 -24.53 -4.47 14.13
CA MET A 1 -23.08 -4.58 14.40
C MET A 1 -22.46 -5.73 13.62
N THR A 2 -23.04 -6.94 13.61
CA THR A 2 -22.53 -8.10 12.86
C THR A 2 -22.50 -7.94 11.33
N VAL A 3 -23.53 -7.34 10.74
CA VAL A 3 -23.62 -7.15 9.27
C VAL A 3 -22.49 -6.27 8.74
N ALA A 4 -22.24 -5.12 9.38
CA ALA A 4 -21.16 -4.22 8.98
C ALA A 4 -19.76 -4.86 9.13
N ALA A 5 -19.55 -5.68 10.16
CA ALA A 5 -18.30 -6.43 10.33
C ALA A 5 -18.12 -7.50 9.25
N LEU A 6 -19.21 -8.14 8.82
CA LEU A 6 -19.19 -9.12 7.73
C LEU A 6 -18.91 -8.46 6.37
N GLU A 7 -19.56 -7.33 6.07
CA GLU A 7 -19.29 -6.54 4.87
C GLU A 7 -17.84 -6.05 4.83
N SER A 8 -17.32 -5.57 5.96
CA SER A 8 -15.92 -5.15 6.09
C SER A 8 -14.96 -6.31 5.88
N CYS A 9 -15.25 -7.48 6.46
CA CYS A 9 -14.45 -8.67 6.23
C CYS A 9 -14.47 -9.10 4.76
N GLN A 10 -15.62 -9.05 4.10
CA GLN A 10 -15.73 -9.38 2.68
C GLN A 10 -14.83 -8.47 1.82
N GLU A 11 -14.83 -7.16 2.09
CA GLU A 11 -13.95 -6.20 1.40
C GLU A 11 -12.47 -6.53 1.65
N LEU A 12 -12.08 -6.77 2.90
CA LEU A 12 -10.71 -7.12 3.27
C LEU A 12 -10.21 -8.41 2.61
N ILE A 13 -11.04 -9.46 2.59
CA ILE A 13 -10.68 -10.72 1.93
C ILE A 13 -10.59 -10.55 0.41
N SER A 14 -11.44 -9.72 -0.20
CA SER A 14 -11.31 -9.38 -1.63
C SER A 14 -9.97 -8.69 -1.92
N LEU A 15 -9.56 -7.72 -1.10
CA LEU A 15 -8.26 -7.04 -1.24
C LEU A 15 -7.09 -8.02 -1.05
N ALA A 16 -7.21 -8.97 -0.12
CA ALA A 16 -6.20 -10.01 0.07
C ALA A 16 -6.05 -10.88 -1.18
N LEU A 17 -7.16 -11.35 -1.75
CA LEU A 17 -7.16 -12.14 -2.98
C LEU A 17 -6.55 -11.37 -4.16
N ASP A 18 -6.84 -10.08 -4.27
CA ASP A 18 -6.26 -9.23 -5.31
C ASP A 18 -4.74 -9.15 -5.21
N HIS A 19 -4.21 -8.93 -4.00
CA HIS A 19 -2.76 -8.87 -3.77
C HIS A 19 -2.09 -10.23 -4.00
N LEU A 20 -2.74 -11.33 -3.59
CA LEU A 20 -2.27 -12.69 -3.88
C LEU A 20 -2.26 -13.01 -5.38
N ASN A 21 -3.26 -12.56 -6.13
CA ASN A 21 -3.29 -12.72 -7.58
C ASN A 21 -2.19 -11.89 -8.26
N LYS A 22 -1.98 -10.63 -7.83
CA LYS A 22 -0.86 -9.80 -8.33
C LYS A 22 0.50 -10.45 -8.08
N SER A 23 0.67 -11.15 -6.95
CA SER A 23 1.91 -11.85 -6.62
C SER A 23 2.27 -13.00 -7.58
N GLN A 24 1.30 -13.52 -8.33
CA GLN A 24 1.54 -14.55 -9.36
C GLN A 24 2.00 -13.94 -10.69
N SER A 25 1.60 -12.70 -10.97
CA SER A 25 1.86 -11.99 -12.23
C SER A 25 2.95 -10.93 -12.05
N ILE A 26 4.12 -11.32 -11.56
CA ILE A 26 5.30 -10.44 -11.49
C ILE A 26 5.78 -10.15 -12.92
N GLU A 27 5.17 -9.16 -13.56
CA GLU A 27 5.58 -8.61 -14.86
C GLU A 27 6.68 -7.56 -14.63
N ASP A 28 7.92 -7.89 -15.04
CA ASP A 28 9.08 -7.03 -15.36
C ASP A 28 10.39 -7.12 -14.52
N THR A 29 11.39 -7.70 -15.21
CA THR A 29 12.82 -7.39 -15.42
C THR A 29 13.81 -6.97 -14.31
N LYS A 30 13.38 -6.56 -13.10
CA LYS A 30 14.33 -6.23 -12.01
C LYS A 30 14.01 -6.95 -10.71
N LEU A 31 14.81 -7.97 -10.43
CA LEU A 31 14.68 -8.86 -9.25
C LEU A 31 14.38 -8.12 -7.94
N PHE A 32 15.08 -7.02 -7.66
CA PHE A 32 14.89 -6.25 -6.42
C PHE A 32 13.56 -5.48 -6.35
N GLU A 33 13.06 -4.95 -7.47
CA GLU A 33 11.78 -4.22 -7.50
C GLU A 33 10.62 -5.23 -7.39
N ALA A 34 10.69 -6.30 -8.18
CA ALA A 34 9.77 -7.43 -8.11
C ALA A 34 9.65 -8.03 -6.71
N PHE A 35 10.79 -8.22 -6.03
CA PHE A 35 10.79 -8.77 -4.67
C PHE A 35 10.13 -7.82 -3.65
N LYS A 36 10.39 -6.51 -3.74
CA LYS A 36 9.73 -5.53 -2.86
C LYS A 36 8.22 -5.52 -3.05
N ASP A 37 7.75 -5.58 -4.29
CA ASP A 37 6.34 -5.65 -4.62
C ASP A 37 5.71 -6.94 -4.05
N LEU A 38 6.38 -8.09 -4.23
CA LEU A 38 5.96 -9.37 -3.64
C LEU A 38 5.84 -9.31 -2.12
N THR A 39 6.87 -8.81 -1.43
CA THR A 39 6.88 -8.62 0.02
C THR A 39 5.71 -7.74 0.49
N THR A 40 5.45 -6.66 -0.25
CA THR A 40 4.34 -5.74 0.04
C THR A 40 2.99 -6.42 -0.13
N TRP A 41 2.79 -7.13 -1.23
CA TRP A 41 1.52 -7.81 -1.53
C TRP A 41 1.21 -8.92 -0.52
N LEU A 42 2.18 -9.80 -0.24
CA LEU A 42 2.01 -10.88 0.75
C LEU A 42 1.77 -10.33 2.15
N SER A 43 2.51 -9.29 2.55
CA SER A 43 2.33 -8.65 3.87
C SER A 43 0.95 -8.03 4.01
N SER A 44 0.50 -7.31 2.99
CA SER A 44 -0.83 -6.68 2.96
C SER A 44 -1.95 -7.73 3.00
N ALA A 45 -1.85 -8.80 2.19
CA ALA A 45 -2.84 -9.87 2.18
C ALA A 45 -3.03 -10.50 3.56
N GLY A 46 -1.94 -10.71 4.30
CA GLY A 46 -2.01 -11.19 5.68
C GLY A 46 -2.57 -10.20 6.68
N SER A 47 -2.24 -8.93 6.56
CA SER A 47 -2.84 -7.88 7.39
C SER A 47 -4.35 -7.78 7.16
N TYR A 48 -4.81 -7.85 5.92
CA TYR A 48 -6.25 -7.83 5.59
C TYR A 48 -6.99 -9.04 6.17
N GLN A 49 -6.42 -10.24 6.02
CA GLN A 49 -7.00 -11.45 6.58
C GLN A 49 -7.11 -11.37 8.11
N GLN A 50 -6.04 -10.93 8.80
CA GLN A 50 -6.05 -10.78 10.25
C GLN A 50 -7.07 -9.72 10.71
N THR A 51 -7.12 -8.57 10.01
CA THR A 51 -8.05 -7.49 10.33
C THR A 51 -9.52 -7.93 10.16
N CYS A 52 -9.83 -8.78 9.17
CA CYS A 52 -11.16 -9.39 9.07
C CYS A 52 -11.47 -10.23 10.32
N LEU A 53 -10.54 -11.11 10.74
CA LEU A 53 -10.75 -11.99 11.89
C LEU A 53 -10.97 -11.18 13.17
N ASP A 54 -10.13 -10.16 13.41
CA ASP A 54 -10.23 -9.26 14.57
C ASP A 54 -11.57 -8.50 14.56
N GLY A 55 -12.03 -8.06 13.39
CA GLY A 55 -13.32 -7.38 13.24
C GLY A 55 -14.52 -8.28 13.55
N LEU A 56 -14.42 -9.57 13.25
CA LEU A 56 -15.49 -10.56 13.49
C LEU A 56 -15.51 -11.06 14.94
N GLU A 57 -14.35 -11.18 15.58
CA GLU A 57 -14.23 -11.52 17.01
C GLU A 57 -14.95 -10.49 17.88
N ASN A 58 -14.79 -9.20 17.56
CA ASN A 58 -15.45 -8.11 18.26
C ASN A 58 -16.97 -8.02 18.00
N ALA A 59 -17.46 -8.67 16.93
CA ALA A 59 -18.84 -8.52 16.47
C ALA A 59 -19.76 -9.69 16.86
N SER A 60 -19.25 -10.91 17.06
CA SER A 60 -20.08 -12.05 17.47
C SER A 60 -19.31 -13.23 18.07
N ASN A 61 -20.01 -13.98 18.93
CA ASN A 61 -19.56 -15.16 19.64
C ASN A 61 -19.72 -16.49 18.87
N GLY A 62 -19.93 -16.47 17.54
CA GLY A 62 -20.08 -17.70 16.74
C GLY A 62 -19.56 -17.64 15.30
N TRP A 63 -19.62 -16.48 14.64
CA TRP A 63 -19.09 -16.35 13.28
C TRP A 63 -17.56 -16.32 13.24
N SER A 64 -16.93 -15.79 14.29
CA SER A 64 -15.47 -15.78 14.42
C SER A 64 -14.90 -17.20 14.36
N SER A 65 -15.45 -18.16 15.12
CA SER A 65 -14.94 -19.54 15.11
C SER A 65 -15.12 -20.24 13.76
N ILE A 66 -16.25 -20.02 13.08
CA ILE A 66 -16.50 -20.56 11.74
C ILE A 66 -15.48 -19.99 10.74
N MET A 67 -15.23 -18.67 10.78
CA MET A 67 -14.29 -18.02 9.87
C MET A 67 -12.84 -18.41 10.15
N VAL A 68 -12.44 -18.52 11.42
CA VAL A 68 -11.12 -19.01 11.82
C VAL A 68 -10.87 -20.43 11.31
N GLN A 69 -11.87 -21.33 11.38
CA GLN A 69 -11.72 -22.69 10.86
C GLN A 69 -11.62 -22.72 9.34
N ASN A 70 -12.45 -21.95 8.63
CA ASN A 70 -12.42 -21.91 7.16
C ASN A 70 -11.13 -21.25 6.62
N LEU A 71 -10.62 -20.23 7.32
CA LEU A 71 -9.40 -19.53 6.93
C LEU A 71 -8.13 -20.18 7.50
N LYS A 72 -8.23 -21.28 8.25
CA LYS A 72 -7.09 -21.92 8.94
C LYS A 72 -5.90 -22.12 8.01
N ASN A 73 -6.11 -22.79 6.87
CA ASN A 73 -5.02 -23.05 5.92
C ASN A 73 -4.43 -21.75 5.35
N SER A 74 -5.29 -20.78 5.00
CA SER A 74 -4.87 -19.47 4.54
C SER A 74 -4.05 -18.74 5.62
N THR A 75 -4.46 -18.80 6.88
CA THR A 75 -3.73 -18.22 8.02
C THR A 75 -2.36 -18.87 8.18
N GLU A 76 -2.26 -20.20 8.10
CA GLU A 76 -0.98 -20.91 8.18
C GLU A 76 -0.03 -20.48 7.05
N TYR A 77 -0.48 -20.47 5.79
CA TYR A 77 0.34 -20.03 4.66
C TYR A 77 0.77 -18.57 4.81
N THR A 78 -0.15 -17.74 5.27
CA THR A 78 0.08 -16.31 5.40
C THR A 78 0.98 -16.00 6.60
N ASN A 79 0.96 -16.78 7.68
CA ASN A 79 1.91 -16.65 8.78
C ASN A 79 3.31 -17.07 8.35
N ASN A 80 3.41 -18.11 7.51
CA ASN A 80 4.69 -18.57 6.95
C ASN A 80 5.27 -17.60 5.90
N ARG A 81 4.52 -16.60 5.44
CA ARG A 81 4.98 -15.59 4.47
C ARG A 81 6.28 -14.90 4.91
N GLY A 82 6.41 -14.61 6.21
CA GLY A 82 7.56 -13.88 6.75
C GLY A 82 8.85 -14.67 6.57
N ALA A 83 8.82 -15.97 6.85
CA ALA A 83 9.95 -16.87 6.65
C ALA A 83 10.34 -16.97 5.17
N ILE A 84 9.35 -17.04 4.27
CA ILE A 84 9.58 -17.08 2.82
C ILE A 84 10.24 -15.78 2.35
N ILE A 85 9.69 -14.63 2.76
CA ILE A 85 10.22 -13.29 2.43
C ILE A 85 11.66 -13.15 2.95
N SER A 86 11.93 -13.48 4.21
CA SER A 86 13.27 -13.36 4.78
C SER A 86 14.30 -14.27 4.10
N SER A 87 13.92 -15.50 3.76
CA SER A 87 14.81 -16.42 3.04
C SER A 87 15.18 -15.90 1.63
N ILE A 88 14.24 -15.25 0.95
CA ILE A 88 14.51 -14.63 -0.34
C ILE A 88 15.35 -13.35 -0.18
N GLU A 89 15.12 -12.54 0.86
CA GLU A 89 15.95 -11.37 1.19
C GLU A 89 17.41 -11.75 1.36
N GLU A 90 17.69 -12.79 2.16
CA GLU A 90 19.04 -13.30 2.38
C GLU A 90 19.71 -13.72 1.07
N SER A 91 18.97 -14.42 0.21
CA SER A 91 19.45 -14.86 -1.11
C SER A 91 19.75 -13.68 -2.04
N ILE A 92 18.90 -12.66 -2.03
CA ILE A 92 19.05 -11.43 -2.81
C ILE A 92 20.24 -10.60 -2.30
N ASP A 93 20.42 -10.49 -0.98
CA ASP A 93 21.55 -9.79 -0.38
C ASP A 93 22.87 -10.49 -0.67
N ALA A 94 22.91 -11.83 -0.65
CA ALA A 94 24.07 -12.61 -1.07
C ALA A 94 24.46 -12.34 -2.53
N LEU A 95 23.48 -12.17 -3.43
CA LEU A 95 23.70 -11.77 -4.83
C LEU A 95 24.13 -10.30 -4.96
N GLY A 96 23.57 -9.40 -4.15
CA GLY A 96 23.89 -7.98 -4.13
C GLY A 96 25.30 -7.67 -3.65
N ALA A 97 25.85 -8.51 -2.76
CA ALA A 97 27.24 -8.45 -2.29
C ALA A 97 28.28 -8.67 -3.40
N ILE A 98 27.89 -9.25 -4.54
CA ILE A 98 28.79 -9.60 -5.66
C ILE A 98 28.98 -8.43 -6.65
N GLY A 99 28.24 -7.31 -6.57
CA GLY A 99 28.35 -6.31 -7.64
C GLY A 99 27.85 -4.87 -7.44
N ARG A 100 27.36 -4.45 -6.27
CA ARG A 100 26.96 -3.03 -6.08
C ARG A 100 27.34 -2.51 -4.69
N ARG A 101 28.23 -1.51 -4.63
CA ARG A 101 28.35 -0.66 -3.44
C ARG A 101 27.00 0.02 -3.22
N ARG A 102 26.26 -0.39 -2.18
CA ARG A 102 25.17 0.41 -1.61
C ARG A 102 25.82 1.67 -1.06
N LEU A 103 25.72 2.78 -1.78
CA LEU A 103 26.13 4.08 -1.27
C LEU A 103 25.11 4.43 -0.18
N MET A 104 25.44 4.08 1.06
CA MET A 104 24.64 4.38 2.24
C MET A 104 24.48 5.89 2.30
N SER A 105 23.27 6.38 1.99
CA SER A 105 22.97 7.80 2.03
C SER A 105 22.72 8.21 3.48
N PHE A 106 23.70 8.94 4.02
CA PHE A 106 23.66 9.93 5.10
C PHE A 106 22.58 9.79 6.19
N ASN A 107 23.05 9.45 7.38
CA ASN A 107 22.43 9.86 8.64
C ASN A 107 22.38 11.38 8.73
N SER A 108 21.18 11.96 8.67
CA SER A 108 20.78 13.14 9.45
C SER A 108 19.27 13.37 9.34
N GLY A 109 18.51 12.73 10.23
CA GLY A 109 17.13 13.11 10.58
C GLY A 109 16.00 12.67 9.64
N GLU A 110 15.17 11.75 10.13
CA GLU A 110 13.71 11.69 9.90
C GLU A 110 13.12 11.20 8.56
N GLU A 111 13.87 10.61 7.62
CA GLU A 111 13.25 10.04 6.39
C GLU A 111 13.17 8.50 6.39
N PRO A 112 12.01 7.90 6.03
CA PRO A 112 11.87 6.44 6.02
C PRO A 112 12.69 5.74 4.93
N ASN A 113 13.25 4.59 5.27
CA ASN A 113 14.06 3.77 4.35
C ASN A 113 13.28 3.20 3.14
N TRP A 114 11.94 3.12 3.25
CA TRP A 114 11.06 2.68 2.16
C TRP A 114 10.83 3.77 1.10
N LEU A 115 11.19 5.03 1.40
CA LEU A 115 11.00 6.14 0.48
C LEU A 115 12.12 6.16 -0.59
N SER A 116 11.76 6.14 -1.86
CA SER A 116 12.74 6.17 -2.95
C SER A 116 13.50 7.50 -2.96
N PHE A 117 14.70 7.54 -3.55
CA PHE A 117 15.46 8.80 -3.68
C PHE A 117 14.66 9.88 -4.44
N LYS A 118 13.87 9.49 -5.44
CA LYS A 118 13.02 10.42 -6.20
C LYS A 118 11.93 11.01 -5.32
N ASP A 119 11.35 10.21 -4.44
CA ASP A 119 10.29 10.63 -3.51
C ASP A 119 10.85 11.55 -2.44
N ARG A 120 12.02 11.23 -1.89
CA ARG A 120 12.70 12.07 -0.89
C ARG A 120 13.01 13.44 -1.47
N LYS A 121 13.58 13.45 -2.68
CA LYS A 121 13.86 14.69 -3.41
C LYS A 121 12.60 15.50 -3.73
N LEU A 122 11.46 14.84 -3.95
CA LEU A 122 10.17 15.51 -4.17
C LEU A 122 9.65 16.13 -2.86
N LEU A 123 9.73 15.42 -1.74
CA LEU A 123 9.33 15.94 -0.42
C LEU A 123 10.20 17.11 0.05
N GLN A 124 11.50 17.06 -0.25
CA GLN A 124 12.45 18.14 0.07
C GLN A 124 12.36 19.32 -0.91
N ALA A 125 11.66 19.19 -2.03
CA ALA A 125 11.56 20.26 -3.01
C ALA A 125 10.69 21.41 -2.47
N SER A 126 11.14 22.64 -2.66
CA SER A 126 10.31 23.82 -2.44
C SER A 126 9.04 23.73 -3.28
N SER A 127 7.89 24.12 -2.72
CA SER A 127 6.58 24.10 -3.37
C SER A 127 6.57 24.78 -4.74
N SER A 128 7.40 25.81 -4.95
CA SER A 128 7.53 26.53 -6.22
C SER A 128 8.18 25.71 -7.35
N LYS A 129 8.83 24.58 -7.04
CA LYS A 129 9.52 23.70 -8.00
C LYS A 129 8.74 22.42 -8.29
N ILE A 130 7.65 22.15 -7.57
CA ILE A 130 6.81 20.97 -7.76
C ILE A 130 5.81 21.27 -8.87
N GLN A 131 5.92 20.55 -10.00
CA GLN A 131 4.88 20.56 -11.02
C GLN A 131 3.76 19.61 -10.58
N ALA A 132 2.67 20.17 -10.08
CA ALA A 132 1.50 19.40 -9.69
C ALA A 132 0.54 19.22 -10.88
N ASP A 133 0.02 18.01 -11.06
CA ASP A 133 -0.98 17.69 -12.08
C ASP A 133 -2.37 18.24 -11.68
N ALA A 134 -2.62 18.27 -10.37
CA ALA A 134 -3.79 18.85 -9.73
C ALA A 134 -3.40 19.71 -8.52
N VAL A 135 -3.95 20.93 -8.44
CA VAL A 135 -3.79 21.82 -7.29
C VAL A 135 -5.13 21.99 -6.61
N GLU A 136 -5.17 21.60 -5.34
CA GLU A 136 -6.37 21.66 -4.50
C GLU A 136 -6.34 22.82 -3.54
N VAL A 137 -7.47 23.53 -3.49
CA VAL A 137 -7.60 24.77 -2.71
C VAL A 137 -9.02 24.90 -2.20
N LYS A 138 -9.16 24.90 -0.88
CA LYS A 138 -10.44 25.17 -0.19
C LYS A 138 -11.03 26.54 -0.54
N ASP A 139 -10.18 27.53 -0.81
CA ASP A 139 -10.55 28.95 -1.03
C ASP A 139 -10.89 29.32 -2.50
N GLY A 140 -11.10 28.34 -3.39
CA GLY A 140 -11.66 28.58 -4.73
C GLY A 140 -10.67 29.02 -5.83
N VAL A 141 -9.37 29.15 -5.53
CA VAL A 141 -8.33 29.46 -6.52
C VAL A 141 -7.44 28.24 -6.77
N GLY A 142 -7.97 27.24 -7.47
CA GLY A 142 -7.34 25.95 -7.83
C GLY A 142 -8.20 25.16 -8.83
N LYS A 143 -7.70 24.05 -9.38
CA LYS A 143 -8.48 23.19 -10.30
C LYS A 143 -9.60 22.44 -9.58
N TYR A 144 -9.36 22.02 -8.33
CA TYR A 144 -10.30 21.24 -7.53
C TYR A 144 -10.53 21.88 -6.16
N LYS A 145 -11.76 21.74 -5.63
CA LYS A 145 -12.20 22.31 -4.35
C LYS A 145 -12.07 21.33 -3.17
N THR A 146 -12.10 20.03 -3.46
CA THR A 146 -12.09 18.93 -2.48
C THR A 146 -11.03 17.91 -2.86
N ILE A 147 -10.57 17.11 -1.88
CA ILE A 147 -9.56 16.07 -2.11
C ILE A 147 -10.16 14.94 -2.95
N SER A 148 -11.41 14.57 -2.66
CA SER A 148 -12.11 13.53 -3.42
C SER A 148 -12.24 13.86 -4.91
N ALA A 149 -12.50 15.13 -5.27
CA ALA A 149 -12.63 15.52 -6.68
C ALA A 149 -11.30 15.45 -7.45
N ALA A 150 -10.17 15.70 -6.78
CA ALA A 150 -8.88 15.54 -7.43
C ALA A 150 -8.49 14.05 -7.55
N LEU A 151 -8.89 13.21 -6.60
CA LEU A 151 -8.71 11.77 -6.68
C LEU A 151 -9.49 11.15 -7.86
N GLU A 152 -10.71 11.62 -8.11
CA GLU A 152 -11.51 11.22 -9.28
C GLU A 152 -10.86 11.60 -10.62
N ALA A 153 -10.02 12.64 -10.63
CA ALA A 153 -9.30 13.06 -11.83
C ALA A 153 -8.03 12.24 -12.10
N VAL A 154 -7.63 11.35 -11.18
CA VAL A 154 -6.46 10.50 -11.37
C VAL A 154 -6.77 9.46 -12.45
N PRO A 155 -5.97 9.34 -13.51
CA PRO A 155 -6.22 8.35 -14.54
C PRO A 155 -6.07 6.94 -13.97
N GLU A 156 -7.08 6.09 -14.20
CA GLU A 156 -7.08 4.70 -13.74
C GLU A 156 -5.87 3.92 -14.26
N LYS A 157 -5.25 3.12 -13.38
CA LYS A 157 -4.12 2.23 -13.69
C LYS A 157 -2.95 2.90 -14.44
N SER A 158 -2.77 4.21 -14.25
CA SER A 158 -1.67 4.94 -14.88
C SER A 158 -0.31 4.50 -14.34
N LYS A 159 0.62 4.18 -15.24
CA LYS A 159 2.04 3.97 -14.89
C LYS A 159 2.77 5.29 -14.57
N LYS A 160 2.17 6.43 -14.90
CA LYS A 160 2.72 7.76 -14.62
C LYS A 160 2.22 8.25 -13.27
N ARG A 161 3.15 8.81 -12.48
CA ARG A 161 2.83 9.48 -11.23
C ARG A 161 1.91 10.67 -11.49
N PHE A 162 0.86 10.77 -10.69
CA PHE A 162 -0.01 11.92 -10.61
C PHE A 162 0.25 12.65 -9.28
N VAL A 163 0.60 13.93 -9.34
CA VAL A 163 0.96 14.74 -8.17
C VAL A 163 -0.19 15.68 -7.82
N ILE A 164 -0.83 15.41 -6.68
CA ILE A 164 -1.84 16.28 -6.08
C ILE A 164 -1.15 17.18 -5.05
N TYR A 165 -1.23 18.50 -5.25
CA TYR A 165 -0.73 19.47 -4.28
C TYR A 165 -1.88 20.00 -3.42
N VAL A 166 -1.91 19.58 -2.16
CA VAL A 166 -2.89 20.02 -1.16
C VAL A 166 -2.35 21.24 -0.42
N LYS A 167 -3.01 22.39 -0.54
CA LYS A 167 -2.62 23.60 0.21
C LYS A 167 -2.85 23.41 1.71
N LYS A 168 -2.03 24.08 2.53
CA LYS A 168 -2.22 24.13 3.99
C LYS A 168 -3.64 24.60 4.32
N GLY A 169 -4.38 23.79 5.07
CA GLY A 169 -5.75 24.09 5.47
C GLY A 169 -6.39 22.95 6.25
N LEU A 170 -7.56 23.21 6.85
CA LEU A 170 -8.39 22.18 7.48
C LEU A 170 -9.38 21.64 6.45
N TYR A 171 -9.27 20.35 6.14
CA TYR A 171 -10.18 19.60 5.27
C TYR A 171 -10.97 18.62 6.13
N VAL A 172 -12.30 18.70 6.06
CA VAL A 172 -13.20 17.81 6.81
C VAL A 172 -13.96 16.98 5.79
N GLU A 173 -13.29 15.93 5.30
CA GLU A 173 -13.76 15.06 4.22
C GLU A 173 -13.41 13.60 4.54
N ASN A 174 -14.29 12.67 4.17
CA ASN A 174 -13.99 11.25 4.21
C ASN A 174 -13.36 10.84 2.87
N ILE A 175 -12.06 10.56 2.89
CA ILE A 175 -11.29 10.23 1.70
C ILE A 175 -11.31 8.72 1.47
N ARG A 176 -11.84 8.29 0.33
CA ARG A 176 -11.72 6.91 -0.15
C ARG A 176 -10.83 6.89 -1.39
N VAL A 177 -9.74 6.15 -1.33
CA VAL A 177 -8.87 5.90 -2.48
C VAL A 177 -9.31 4.58 -3.10
N GLU A 178 -9.81 4.63 -4.33
CA GLU A 178 -10.28 3.43 -5.01
C GLU A 178 -9.12 2.59 -5.55
N LYS A 179 -9.32 1.26 -5.55
CA LYS A 179 -8.37 0.29 -6.10
C LYS A 179 -8.02 0.56 -7.57
N THR A 180 -8.94 1.13 -8.34
CA THR A 180 -8.75 1.47 -9.77
C THR A 180 -7.63 2.49 -9.99
N VAL A 181 -7.34 3.28 -8.95
CA VAL A 181 -6.27 4.29 -8.94
C VAL A 181 -4.91 3.67 -8.57
N ASP A 182 -4.91 2.54 -7.86
CA ASP A 182 -3.69 1.85 -7.41
C ASP A 182 -3.18 0.84 -8.47
N ARG A 183 -1.85 0.72 -8.58
CA ARG A 183 -1.19 -0.16 -9.57
C ARG A 183 -1.31 -1.62 -9.18
#